data_AF-A0A679IE69-F1
#
_entry.id   AF-A0A679IE69-F1
#
_cell.length_a   1.000
_cell.length_b   1.000
_cell.length_c   1.000
_cell.angle_alpha   90.00
_cell.angle_beta   90.00
_cell.angle_gamma   90.00
#
_symmetry.space_group_name_H-M   'P 1'
#
loop_
_entity.id
_entity.type
_entity.pdbx_description
1 polymer ?
#
loop_
_entity_poly.entity_id
_entity_poly.type
_entity_poly.pdbx_seq_one_letter_code
_entity_poly.pdbx_strand_id
1 'polypeptide(L)'
;MNETAANLKPDESELSLIDIPTVKSRSVTPPGLVDPLIRLEVTLQQEIPLKNDEDTVVSDLFILKVLDYYFNETVFDLEKEYILSEKLRPVARLAGNNYALFGEVLSLVRPN
;
A
#
# COMPACT_ATOMS: atom_id res chain seq x y z
N MET A 1 12.32 -4.14 -2.73
CA MET A 1 10.97 -3.77 -3.22
C MET A 1 10.86 -3.75 -4.74
N ASN A 2 11.73 -3.10 -5.51
CA ASN A 2 11.61 -3.14 -6.99
C ASN A 2 11.66 -4.56 -7.57
N GLU A 3 12.49 -5.44 -7.01
CA GLU A 3 12.59 -6.85 -7.41
C GLU A 3 11.26 -7.61 -7.34
N THR A 4 10.33 -7.23 -6.46
CA THR A 4 9.02 -7.90 -6.34
C THR A 4 8.06 -7.57 -7.48
N ALA A 5 8.48 -6.75 -8.46
CA ALA A 5 7.75 -6.53 -9.71
C ALA A 5 8.23 -7.45 -10.84
N ALA A 6 9.19 -8.34 -10.58
CA ALA A 6 9.63 -9.34 -11.54
C ALA A 6 8.49 -10.28 -11.93
N ASN A 7 8.44 -10.68 -13.20
CA ASN A 7 7.44 -11.61 -13.70
C ASN A 7 7.83 -13.05 -13.32
N LEU A 8 7.43 -13.49 -12.13
CA LEU A 8 7.63 -14.85 -11.63
C LEU A 8 6.59 -15.82 -12.19
N LYS A 9 6.79 -17.11 -11.96
CA LYS A 9 5.75 -18.11 -12.25
C LYS A 9 4.58 -17.97 -11.26
N PRO A 10 3.37 -18.45 -11.62
CA PRO A 10 2.18 -18.34 -10.78
C PRO A 10 2.31 -18.96 -9.37
N ASP A 11 3.22 -19.92 -9.20
CA ASP A 11 3.47 -20.65 -7.96
C ASP A 11 4.73 -20.20 -7.21
N GLU A 12 5.47 -19.22 -7.74
CA GLU A 12 6.67 -18.66 -7.13
C GLU A 12 6.32 -17.37 -6.36
N SER A 13 6.75 -17.27 -5.10
CA SER A 13 6.46 -16.10 -4.28
C SER A 13 7.51 -15.01 -4.44
N GLU A 14 7.08 -13.76 -4.66
CA GLU A 14 7.94 -12.58 -4.70
C GLU A 14 8.65 -12.31 -3.37
N LEU A 15 8.15 -12.87 -2.26
CA LEU A 15 8.82 -12.82 -0.96
C LEU A 15 10.18 -13.52 -0.99
N SER A 16 10.41 -14.47 -1.91
CA SER A 16 11.72 -15.11 -2.08
C SER A 16 12.78 -14.18 -2.68
N LEU A 17 12.37 -13.06 -3.27
CA LEU A 17 13.26 -12.08 -3.91
C LEU A 17 13.73 -10.98 -2.95
N ILE A 18 13.22 -10.97 -1.72
CA ILE A 18 13.51 -9.94 -0.72
C ILE A 18 13.78 -10.57 0.64
N ASP A 19 14.64 -9.93 1.42
CA ASP A 19 14.94 -10.36 2.79
C ASP A 19 14.10 -9.57 3.80
N ILE A 20 12.76 -9.61 3.64
CA ILE A 20 11.81 -8.95 4.55
C ILE A 20 10.96 -10.02 5.24
N PRO A 21 11.00 -10.11 6.58
CA PRO A 21 10.21 -11.09 7.30
C PRO A 21 8.71 -10.76 7.26
N THR A 22 7.91 -11.83 7.35
CA THR A 22 6.46 -11.73 7.46
C THR A 22 6.01 -11.74 8.92
N VAL A 23 4.83 -11.19 9.18
CA VAL A 23 4.15 -11.21 10.48
C VAL A 23 2.74 -11.74 10.31
N LYS A 24 2.29 -12.57 11.25
CA LYS A 24 0.93 -13.10 11.24
C LYS A 24 -0.09 -11.97 11.39
N SER A 25 -1.09 -11.98 10.51
CA SER A 25 -2.22 -11.06 10.57
C SER A 25 -3.25 -11.44 11.63
N ARG A 26 -4.02 -10.45 12.10
CA ARG A 26 -5.03 -10.63 13.16
C ARG A 26 -6.39 -10.99 12.60
N SER A 27 -6.87 -10.21 11.65
CA SER A 27 -8.23 -10.27 11.11
C SER A 27 -8.31 -10.96 9.75
N VAL A 28 -7.17 -11.24 9.12
CA VAL A 28 -7.09 -11.88 7.80
C VAL A 28 -6.07 -13.04 7.78
N THR A 29 -6.18 -13.91 6.77
CA THR A 29 -5.29 -15.07 6.61
C THR A 29 -3.93 -14.72 5.98
N PRO A 30 -3.85 -13.91 4.90
CA PRO A 30 -2.56 -13.52 4.34
C PRO A 30 -1.70 -12.80 5.38
N PRO A 31 -0.39 -13.08 5.47
CA PRO A 31 0.47 -12.41 6.41
C PRO A 31 0.76 -10.97 5.97
N GLY A 32 1.10 -10.11 6.94
CA GLY A 32 1.69 -8.81 6.68
C GLY A 32 3.21 -8.90 6.53
N LEU A 33 3.82 -7.79 6.10
CA LEU A 33 5.27 -7.57 6.20
C LEU A 33 5.60 -6.85 7.51
N VAL A 34 6.76 -7.14 8.09
CA VAL A 34 7.25 -6.51 9.33
C VAL A 34 7.68 -5.06 9.08
N ASP A 35 8.43 -4.82 8.00
CA ASP A 35 9.11 -3.54 7.75
C ASP A 35 8.21 -2.33 7.45
N PRO A 36 7.06 -2.45 6.77
CA PRO A 36 6.23 -1.29 6.46
C PRO A 36 5.80 -0.53 7.72
N LEU A 37 6.07 0.78 7.74
CA LEU A 37 5.69 1.69 8.82
C LEU A 37 4.17 1.81 8.95
N ILE A 38 3.44 1.55 7.87
CA ILE A 38 1.98 1.49 7.84
C ILE A 38 1.58 0.24 7.05
N ARG A 39 0.68 -0.56 7.60
CA ARG A 39 -0.03 -1.61 6.85
C ARG A 39 -1.49 -1.67 7.28
N LEU A 40 -2.34 -2.11 6.37
CA LEU A 40 -3.78 -2.26 6.58
C LEU A 40 -4.16 -3.72 6.34
N GLU A 41 -4.92 -4.30 7.24
CA GLU A 41 -5.60 -5.57 6.97
C GLU A 41 -6.97 -5.27 6.41
N VAL A 42 -7.29 -5.91 5.28
CA VAL A 42 -8.47 -5.59 4.50
C VAL A 42 -9.18 -6.86 4.04
N THR A 43 -10.49 -6.77 3.87
CA THR A 43 -11.30 -7.83 3.22
C THR A 43 -11.94 -7.30 1.95
N LEU A 44 -12.17 -8.20 0.98
CA LEU A 44 -12.86 -7.87 -0.26
C LEU A 44 -14.30 -7.48 0.04
N GLN A 45 -14.69 -6.26 -0.34
CA GLN A 45 -16.06 -5.79 -0.25
C GLN A 45 -16.77 -5.84 -1.61
N GLN A 46 -16.06 -5.49 -2.69
CA GLN A 46 -16.58 -5.57 -4.04
C GLN A 46 -15.45 -5.70 -5.06
N GLU A 47 -15.69 -6.49 -6.10
CA GLU A 47 -14.85 -6.58 -7.31
C GLU A 47 -15.65 -6.03 -8.50
N ILE A 48 -15.02 -5.16 -9.29
CA ILE A 48 -15.62 -4.52 -10.45
C ILE A 48 -14.72 -4.79 -11.67
N PRO A 49 -15.09 -5.71 -12.57
CA PRO A 49 -14.36 -5.94 -13.80
C PRO A 49 -14.46 -4.74 -14.72
N LEU A 50 -13.31 -4.22 -15.16
CA LEU A 50 -13.21 -3.13 -16.12
C LEU A 50 -13.01 -3.71 -17.52
N LYS A 51 -13.92 -3.36 -18.43
CA LYS A 51 -13.93 -3.88 -19.80
C LYS A 51 -13.50 -2.81 -20.80
N ASN A 52 -12.89 -3.26 -21.91
CA ASN A 52 -12.66 -2.42 -23.08
C ASN A 52 -13.92 -2.34 -23.97
N ASP A 53 -13.81 -1.63 -25.10
CA ASP A 53 -14.90 -1.46 -26.08
C ASP A 53 -15.36 -2.78 -26.74
N GLU A 54 -14.57 -3.85 -26.61
CA GLU A 54 -14.86 -5.21 -27.12
C GLU A 54 -15.43 -6.13 -26.03
N ASP A 55 -15.92 -5.56 -24.91
CA ASP A 55 -16.45 -6.28 -23.75
C ASP A 55 -15.47 -7.26 -23.06
N THR A 56 -14.17 -7.15 -23.37
CA THR A 56 -13.11 -7.95 -22.77
C THR A 56 -12.61 -7.30 -21.49
N VAL A 57 -12.52 -8.07 -20.40
CA VAL A 57 -11.98 -7.59 -19.12
C VAL A 57 -10.48 -7.31 -19.28
N VAL A 58 -10.05 -6.09 -18.96
CA VAL A 58 -8.66 -5.64 -19.07
C VAL A 58 -8.01 -5.37 -17.72
N SER A 59 -8.82 -5.18 -16.67
CA SER A 59 -8.36 -4.96 -15.30
C SER A 59 -9.53 -5.13 -14.34
N ASP A 60 -9.25 -5.22 -13.04
CA ASP A 60 -10.24 -5.29 -11.98
C ASP A 60 -10.04 -4.14 -11.00
N LEU A 61 -11.14 -3.50 -10.62
CA LEU A 61 -11.18 -2.54 -9.51
C LEU A 61 -11.70 -3.25 -8.26
N PHE A 62 -10.84 -3.35 -7.24
CA PHE A 62 -11.21 -3.90 -5.94
C PHE A 62 -11.57 -2.78 -4.97
N ILE A 63 -12.75 -2.88 -4.35
CA ILE A 63 -13.15 -2.07 -3.21
C ILE A 63 -13.00 -2.94 -1.97
N LEU A 64 -12.15 -2.48 -1.04
CA LEU A 64 -11.74 -3.24 0.12
C LEU A 64 -12.18 -2.54 1.40
N LYS A 65 -12.62 -3.31 2.39
CA LYS A 65 -12.95 -2.82 3.74
C LYS A 65 -11.75 -2.99 4.64
N VAL A 66 -11.29 -1.90 5.26
CA VAL A 66 -10.25 -1.97 6.31
C VAL A 66 -10.85 -2.58 7.58
N LEU A 67 -10.16 -3.61 8.09
CA LEU A 67 -10.50 -4.29 9.33
C LEU A 67 -9.56 -3.85 10.46
N ASP A 68 -8.27 -3.73 10.17
CA ASP A 68 -7.25 -3.30 11.13
C ASP A 68 -6.22 -2.35 10.54
N TYR A 69 -5.78 -1.42 11.38
CA TYR A 69 -4.73 -0.46 11.10
C TYR A 69 -3.50 -0.78 11.94
N TYR A 70 -2.33 -0.81 11.31
CA TYR A 70 -1.05 -0.95 11.99
C TYR A 70 -0.19 0.23 11.61
N PHE A 71 0.05 1.11 12.57
CA PHE A 71 0.94 2.25 12.42
C PHE A 71 2.13 2.08 13.34
N ASN A 72 3.33 2.26 12.80
CA ASN A 72 4.53 2.37 13.60
C ASN A 72 4.44 3.66 14.44
N GLU A 73 4.71 3.55 15.73
CA GLU A 73 4.64 4.68 16.68
C GLU A 73 5.51 5.87 16.26
N THR A 74 6.58 5.61 15.50
CA THR A 74 7.46 6.68 15.03
C THR A 74 6.77 7.59 14.01
N VAL A 75 5.75 7.11 13.30
CA VAL A 75 5.04 7.86 12.23
C VAL A 75 3.61 8.25 12.58
N PHE A 76 3.13 7.95 13.79
CA PHE A 76 1.78 8.27 14.24
C PHE A 76 1.79 9.19 15.45
N ASP A 77 1.14 10.34 15.33
CA ASP A 77 0.86 11.25 16.43
C ASP A 77 -0.41 10.78 17.15
N LEU A 78 -0.26 10.20 18.34
CA LEU A 78 -1.37 9.65 19.11
C LEU A 78 -2.31 10.73 19.67
N GLU A 79 -1.82 11.94 19.92
CA GLU A 79 -2.64 13.01 20.48
C GLU A 79 -3.57 13.61 19.42
N LYS A 80 -3.07 13.74 18.19
CA LYS A 80 -3.84 14.28 17.05
C LYS A 80 -4.48 13.22 16.18
N GLU A 81 -4.11 11.96 16.39
CA GLU A 81 -4.46 10.81 15.54
C GLU A 81 -4.02 10.99 14.07
N TYR A 82 -2.84 11.59 13.86
CA TYR A 82 -2.32 11.93 12.53
C TYR A 82 -1.12 11.11 12.12
N ILE A 83 -1.01 10.85 10.82
CA ILE A 83 0.21 10.34 10.22
C ILE A 83 1.20 11.49 10.02
N LEU A 84 2.40 11.32 10.54
CA LEU A 84 3.51 12.25 10.39
C LEU A 84 4.21 12.00 9.05
N SER A 85 3.71 12.61 7.98
CA SER A 85 4.20 12.40 6.61
C SER A 85 5.72 12.61 6.45
N GLU A 86 6.27 13.62 7.15
CA GLU A 86 7.71 13.91 7.21
C GLU A 86 8.55 12.73 7.73
N LYS A 87 7.97 11.92 8.63
CA LYS A 87 8.62 10.72 9.16
C LYS A 87 8.32 9.47 8.34
N LEU A 88 7.10 9.38 7.79
CA LEU A 88 6.71 8.28 6.91
C LEU A 88 7.53 8.27 5.61
N ARG A 89 7.85 9.46 5.08
CA ARG A 89 8.58 9.67 3.81
C ARG A 89 8.08 8.76 2.67
N PRO A 90 6.79 8.82 2.31
CA PRO A 90 6.23 7.95 1.26
C PRO A 90 6.93 8.19 -0.09
N VAL A 91 6.96 7.14 -0.91
CA VAL A 91 7.48 7.19 -2.29
C VAL A 91 6.31 7.09 -3.26
N ALA A 92 6.27 7.95 -4.27
CA ALA A 92 5.26 7.95 -5.32
C ALA A 92 5.83 7.42 -6.64
N ARG A 93 5.00 6.75 -7.45
CA ARG A 93 5.37 6.28 -8.78
C ARG A 93 5.17 7.39 -9.82
N LEU A 94 6.13 7.55 -10.72
CA LEU A 94 6.05 8.43 -11.88
C LEU A 94 6.09 7.59 -13.18
N ALA A 95 6.04 8.27 -14.34
CA ALA A 95 6.14 7.63 -15.64
C ALA A 95 7.44 6.82 -15.80
N GLY A 96 7.33 5.66 -16.46
CA GLY A 96 8.44 4.72 -16.64
C GLY A 96 8.91 4.12 -15.31
N ASN A 97 10.22 4.09 -15.12
CA ASN A 97 10.87 3.53 -13.92
C ASN A 97 11.21 4.59 -12.87
N ASN A 98 10.60 5.78 -12.97
CA ASN A 98 10.90 6.91 -12.10
C ASN A 98 9.99 6.92 -10.87
N TYR A 99 10.52 7.44 -9.78
CA TYR A 99 9.82 7.62 -8.52
C TYR A 99 10.08 9.01 -7.97
N ALA A 100 9.09 9.57 -7.27
CA ALA A 100 9.25 10.79 -6.50
C ALA A 100 9.40 10.43 -5.02
N LEU A 101 10.38 11.03 -4.36
CA LEU A 101 10.49 10.99 -2.91
C LEU A 101 9.57 12.04 -2.29
N PHE A 102 9.24 11.84 -1.02
CA PHE A 102 8.56 12.85 -0.22
C PHE A 102 9.30 14.20 -0.30
N GLY A 103 8.57 15.23 -0.75
CA GLY A 103 9.08 16.58 -1.00
C GLY A 103 8.64 17.58 0.07
N GLU A 104 8.61 18.86 -0.31
CA GLU A 104 8.25 19.95 0.60
C GLU A 104 6.76 19.94 0.97
N VAL A 105 6.47 20.27 2.23
CA VAL A 105 5.09 20.45 2.72
C VAL A 105 4.75 21.94 2.78
N LEU A 106 3.61 22.29 2.17
CA LEU A 106 3.03 23.62 2.25
C LEU A 106 1.67 23.55 2.93
N SER A 107 1.43 24.46 3.88
CA SER A 107 0.15 24.57 4.59
C SER A 107 -0.68 25.70 3.98
N LEU A 108 -1.86 25.35 3.45
CA LEU A 108 -2.82 26.31 2.94
C LEU A 108 -4.07 26.29 3.83
N VAL A 109 -4.27 27.37 4.59
CA VAL A 109 -5.49 27.54 5.38
C VAL A 109 -6.64 27.84 4.41
N ARG A 110 -7.76 27.11 4.54
CA ARG A 110 -8.96 27.40 3.73
C ARG A 110 -9.41 28.84 4.02
N PRO A 111 -9.60 29.69 3.00
CA PRO A 111 -10.21 31.00 3.19
C PRO A 111 -11.65 30.82 3.68
N ASN A 112 -12.10 31.75 4.53
CA ASN A 112 -13.49 31.83 4.98
C ASN A 112 -14.46 32.00 3.80
#